data_AF-A0A2R6P9R1-F1
#
_entry.id   AF-A0A2R6P9R1-F1
#
_cell.length_a   1.000
_cell.length_b   1.000
_cell.length_c   1.000
_cell.angle_alpha   90.00
_cell.angle_beta   90.00
_cell.angle_gamma   90.00
#
_symmetry.space_group_name_H-M   'P 1'
#
loop_
_entity.id
_entity.type
_entity.pdbx_description
1 polymer ?
#
loop_
_entity_poly.entity_id
_entity_poly.type
_entity_poly.pdbx_seq_one_letter_code
_entity_poly.pdbx_strand_id
1 'polypeptide(L)'
;MTELTRLVEVVFDDKASGDLSQRLRSDSSLKIGLDKFYSILRLGVGAVGDGKLGFEFWEKSQVQAAGSLAYAIAYASRSLSVEQAQPIIVAVVQQSLEFAICYLEKSVSSSDDFAVQ
;
A
#
# COMPACT_ATOMS: atom_id res chain seq x y z
N MET A 1 -14.78 3.05 7.12
CA MET A 1 -14.17 1.70 7.13
C MET A 1 -14.66 0.91 5.93
N THR A 2 -15.95 1.02 5.60
CA THR A 2 -16.62 0.37 4.46
C THR A 2 -15.90 0.51 3.11
N GLU A 3 -15.26 1.65 2.85
CA GLU A 3 -14.60 1.94 1.56
C GLU A 3 -13.25 1.25 1.41
N LEU A 4 -12.53 1.06 2.52
CA LEU A 4 -11.28 0.28 2.51
C LEU A 4 -11.60 -1.21 2.35
N THR A 5 -12.64 -1.70 3.04
CA THR A 5 -13.17 -3.05 2.84
C THR A 5 -13.59 -3.27 1.38
N ARG A 6 -14.30 -2.30 0.79
CA ARG A 6 -14.71 -2.36 -0.61
C ARG A 6 -13.51 -2.41 -1.57
N LEU A 7 -12.48 -1.62 -1.30
CA LEU A 7 -11.23 -1.69 -2.07
C LEU A 7 -10.61 -3.08 -2.00
N VAL A 8 -10.49 -3.65 -0.81
CA VAL A 8 -9.95 -5.00 -0.58
C VAL A 8 -10.76 -6.03 -1.37
N GLU A 9 -12.10 -6.02 -1.26
CA GLU A 9 -12.97 -6.92 -2.02
C GLU A 9 -12.70 -6.85 -3.53
N VAL A 10 -12.54 -5.63 -4.07
CA VAL A 10 -12.37 -5.44 -5.51
C VAL A 10 -11.00 -5.87 -6.01
N VAL A 11 -9.92 -5.63 -5.25
CA VAL A 11 -8.56 -5.97 -5.72
C VAL A 11 -8.19 -7.44 -5.51
N PHE A 12 -8.88 -8.13 -4.59
CA PHE A 12 -8.70 -9.57 -4.35
C PHE A 12 -9.75 -10.45 -5.04
N ASP A 13 -10.70 -9.87 -5.78
CA ASP A 13 -11.62 -10.62 -6.63
C ASP A 13 -10.88 -11.13 -7.88
N ASP A 14 -10.74 -12.45 -8.03
CA ASP A 14 -10.07 -13.09 -9.18
C ASP A 14 -10.69 -12.69 -10.53
N LYS A 15 -11.96 -12.29 -10.55
CA LYS A 15 -12.65 -11.81 -11.76
C LYS A 15 -12.34 -10.35 -12.09
N ALA A 16 -11.62 -9.64 -11.22
CA ALA A 16 -11.36 -8.20 -11.31
C ALA A 16 -10.04 -7.83 -11.99
N SER A 17 -9.22 -8.81 -12.38
CA SER A 17 -7.84 -8.61 -12.86
C SER A 17 -7.70 -7.79 -14.16
N GLY A 18 -8.80 -7.33 -14.77
CA GLY A 18 -8.80 -6.65 -16.06
C GLY A 18 -8.90 -5.12 -16.04
N ASP A 19 -9.58 -4.49 -15.08
CA ASP A 19 -9.89 -3.06 -15.24
C ASP A 19 -10.15 -2.26 -13.95
N LEU A 20 -9.14 -2.19 -13.08
CA LEU A 20 -9.18 -1.32 -11.91
C LEU A 20 -9.43 0.15 -12.31
N SER A 21 -8.90 0.60 -13.46
CA SER A 21 -9.05 1.98 -13.94
C SER A 21 -10.50 2.32 -14.32
N GLN A 22 -11.19 1.44 -15.05
CA GLN A 22 -12.62 1.59 -15.37
C GLN A 22 -13.48 1.51 -14.11
N ARG A 23 -13.19 0.56 -13.20
CA ARG A 23 -13.93 0.46 -11.93
C ARG A 23 -13.78 1.72 -11.08
N LEU A 24 -12.61 2.33 -11.05
CA LEU A 24 -12.42 3.62 -10.37
C LEU A 24 -13.16 4.78 -11.05
N ARG A 25 -13.45 4.70 -12.35
CA ARG A 25 -14.27 5.71 -13.05
C ARG A 25 -15.76 5.54 -12.73
N SER A 26 -16.21 4.33 -12.43
CA SER A 26 -17.62 4.01 -12.16
C SER A 26 -17.97 3.95 -10.67
N ASP A 27 -17.00 3.67 -9.79
CA ASP A 27 -17.19 3.49 -8.36
C ASP A 27 -16.32 4.48 -7.56
N SER A 28 -16.96 5.57 -7.10
CA SER A 28 -16.29 6.59 -6.27
C SER A 28 -15.82 6.06 -4.91
N SER A 29 -16.41 4.97 -4.41
CA SER A 29 -15.99 4.38 -3.13
C SER A 29 -14.59 3.77 -3.22
N LEU A 30 -14.20 3.26 -4.39
CA LEU A 30 -12.85 2.75 -4.64
C LEU A 30 -11.80 3.85 -4.60
N LYS A 31 -12.12 5.02 -5.14
CA LYS A 31 -11.22 6.18 -5.07
C LYS A 31 -10.99 6.59 -3.61
N ILE A 32 -12.07 6.68 -2.82
CA ILE A 32 -11.98 6.96 -1.38
C ILE A 32 -11.20 5.87 -0.65
N GLY A 33 -11.38 4.60 -1.01
CA GLY A 33 -10.60 3.48 -0.48
C GLY A 33 -9.10 3.64 -0.76
N LEU A 34 -8.73 4.03 -1.98
CA LEU A 34 -7.34 4.30 -2.35
C LEU A 34 -6.78 5.52 -1.62
N ASP A 35 -7.55 6.60 -1.46
CA ASP A 35 -7.13 7.78 -0.69
C ASP A 35 -6.85 7.42 0.78
N LYS A 36 -7.70 6.56 1.37
CA LYS A 36 -7.50 6.04 2.73
C LYS A 36 -6.26 5.17 2.81
N PHE A 37 -6.07 4.26 1.86
CA PHE A 37 -4.89 3.40 1.83
C PHE A 37 -3.59 4.19 1.62
N TYR A 38 -3.61 5.18 0.72
CA TYR A 38 -2.50 6.12 0.54
C TYR A 38 -2.15 6.84 1.85
N SER A 39 -3.15 7.31 2.59
CA SER A 39 -2.97 7.94 3.89
C SER A 39 -2.36 6.98 4.92
N ILE A 40 -2.78 5.71 4.94
CA ILE A 40 -2.19 4.67 5.79
C ILE A 40 -0.70 4.50 5.47
N LEU A 41 -0.35 4.36 4.19
CA LEU A 41 1.05 4.21 3.78
C LEU A 41 1.89 5.43 4.17
N ARG A 42 1.36 6.64 3.97
CA ARG A 42 2.00 7.89 4.38
C ARG A 42 2.21 7.98 5.89
N LEU A 43 1.25 7.54 6.68
CA LEU A 43 1.41 7.46 8.14
C LEU A 43 2.45 6.40 8.51
N GLY A 44 2.51 5.30 7.77
CA GLY A 44 3.52 4.26 7.95
C GLY A 44 4.95 4.77 7.77
N VAL A 45 5.21 5.52 6.70
CA VAL A 45 6.56 6.09 6.44
C VAL A 45 6.80 7.46 7.06
N GLY A 46 5.78 8.04 7.71
CA GLY A 46 5.93 9.32 8.39
C GLY A 46 6.81 9.18 9.63
N ALA A 47 7.66 10.17 9.88
CA ALA A 47 8.42 10.24 11.12
C ALA A 47 7.48 10.50 12.30
N VAL A 48 7.57 9.68 13.35
CA VAL A 48 6.72 9.78 14.56
C VAL A 48 7.51 10.31 15.77
N GLY A 49 8.83 10.48 15.62
CA GLY A 49 9.75 10.90 16.69
C GLY A 49 10.92 9.93 16.80
N ASP A 50 12.02 10.36 17.43
CA ASP A 50 13.18 9.52 17.76
C ASP A 50 13.80 8.75 16.56
N GLY A 51 13.67 9.29 15.35
CA GLY A 51 14.16 8.64 14.12
C GLY A 51 13.37 7.39 13.70
N LYS A 52 12.21 7.14 14.33
CA LYS A 52 11.32 6.02 14.01
C LYS A 52 10.22 6.42 13.03
N LEU A 53 9.84 5.45 12.20
CA LEU A 53 8.73 5.54 11.25
C LEU A 53 7.45 4.98 11.87
N GLY A 54 6.30 5.44 11.40
CA GLY A 54 5.00 5.03 11.97
C GLY A 54 4.73 3.53 11.90
N PHE A 55 5.19 2.85 10.85
CA PHE A 55 4.99 1.40 10.71
C PHE A 55 5.77 0.60 11.75
N GLU A 56 6.83 1.16 12.36
CA GLU A 56 7.60 0.47 13.42
C GLU A 56 6.77 0.26 14.69
N PHE A 57 5.62 0.94 14.82
CA PHE A 57 4.66 0.76 15.90
C PHE A 57 3.48 -0.15 15.52
N TRP A 58 3.45 -0.67 14.30
CA TRP A 58 2.38 -1.55 13.84
C TRP A 58 2.68 -3.00 14.20
N GLU A 59 1.62 -3.81 14.34
CA GLU A 59 1.78 -5.25 14.41
C GLU A 59 2.29 -5.81 13.07
N LYS A 60 3.03 -6.92 13.11
CA LYS A 60 3.50 -7.61 11.90
C LYS A 60 2.35 -7.95 10.94
N SER A 61 1.19 -8.32 11.47
CA SER A 61 -0.04 -8.58 10.72
C SER A 61 -0.52 -7.34 9.93
N GLN A 62 -0.44 -6.15 10.51
CA GLN A 62 -0.83 -4.89 9.89
C GLN A 62 0.13 -4.49 8.77
N VAL A 63 1.44 -4.66 8.99
CA VAL A 63 2.47 -4.45 7.95
C VAL A 63 2.26 -5.41 6.79
N GLN A 64 2.03 -6.69 7.08
CA GLN A 64 1.73 -7.70 6.06
C GLN A 64 0.46 -7.36 5.28
N ALA A 65 -0.62 -6.97 5.96
CA ALA A 65 -1.86 -6.57 5.31
C ALA A 65 -1.67 -5.36 4.38
N ALA A 66 -0.92 -4.35 4.82
CA ALA A 66 -0.57 -3.20 3.98
C ALA A 66 0.24 -3.63 2.75
N GLY A 67 1.25 -4.49 2.93
CA GLY A 67 2.05 -5.04 1.84
C GLY A 67 1.23 -5.87 0.83
N SER A 68 0.33 -6.74 1.32
CA SER A 68 -0.55 -7.54 0.46
C SER A 68 -1.52 -6.68 -0.33
N LEU A 69 -2.11 -5.65 0.29
CA LEU A 69 -3.01 -4.73 -0.40
C LEU A 69 -2.26 -3.89 -1.44
N ALA A 70 -1.06 -3.37 -1.10
CA ALA A 70 -0.19 -2.69 -2.05
C ALA A 70 0.15 -3.56 -3.26
N TYR A 71 0.53 -4.81 -3.03
CA TYR A 71 0.80 -5.77 -4.08
C TYR A 71 -0.41 -6.01 -4.97
N ALA A 72 -1.60 -6.24 -4.39
CA ALA A 72 -2.82 -6.47 -5.15
C ALA A 72 -3.19 -5.26 -6.03
N ILE A 73 -3.04 -4.04 -5.51
CA ILE A 73 -3.27 -2.81 -6.28
C ILE A 73 -2.26 -2.69 -7.43
N ALA A 74 -0.97 -2.86 -7.15
CA ALA A 74 0.09 -2.80 -8.17
C ALA A 74 -0.13 -3.86 -9.27
N TYR A 75 -0.50 -5.08 -8.87
CA TYR A 75 -0.84 -6.18 -9.76
C TYR A 75 -2.05 -5.82 -10.63
N ALA A 76 -3.11 -5.28 -10.06
CA ALA A 76 -4.33 -4.88 -10.78
C ALA A 76 -4.11 -3.66 -11.69
N SER A 77 -3.10 -2.83 -11.43
CA SER A 77 -2.75 -1.68 -12.27
C SER A 77 -1.70 -1.96 -13.35
N ARG A 78 -1.07 -3.14 -13.36
CA ARG A 78 0.13 -3.43 -14.16
C ARG A 78 -0.03 -3.24 -15.68
N SER A 79 -1.25 -3.39 -16.18
CA SER A 79 -1.56 -3.30 -17.62
C SER A 79 -1.96 -1.88 -18.04
N LEU A 80 -2.04 -0.94 -17.09
CA LEU A 80 -2.41 0.45 -17.38
C LEU A 80 -1.18 1.22 -17.85
N SER A 81 -1.33 2.00 -18.92
CA SER A 81 -0.35 3.04 -19.22
C SER A 81 -0.48 4.18 -18.20
N VAL A 82 0.58 4.98 -18.03
CA VAL A 82 0.58 6.12 -17.10
C VAL A 82 -0.51 7.13 -17.47
N GLU A 83 -0.77 7.33 -18.75
CA GLU A 83 -1.81 8.22 -19.27
C GLU A 83 -3.23 7.70 -18.99
N GLN A 84 -3.38 6.38 -18.85
CA GLN A 84 -4.65 5.71 -18.55
C GLN A 84 -4.90 5.53 -17.06
N ALA A 85 -3.83 5.59 -16.25
CA ALA A 85 -3.88 5.44 -14.81
C ALA A 85 -4.44 6.72 -14.17
N GLN A 86 -5.42 6.55 -13.27
CA GLN A 86 -5.85 7.68 -12.46
C GLN A 86 -4.71 8.12 -11.52
N PRO A 87 -4.51 9.43 -11.28
CA PRO A 87 -3.41 9.93 -10.47
C PRO A 87 -3.26 9.26 -9.10
N ILE A 88 -4.40 8.88 -8.49
CA ILE A 88 -4.39 8.21 -7.18
C ILE A 88 -3.78 6.80 -7.23
N ILE A 89 -3.92 6.06 -8.33
CA ILE A 89 -3.29 4.74 -8.51
C ILE A 89 -1.78 4.92 -8.51
N VAL A 90 -1.29 5.88 -9.29
CA VAL A 90 0.14 6.20 -9.39
C VAL A 90 0.70 6.59 -8.02
N ALA A 91 0.01 7.50 -7.31
CA ALA A 91 0.41 7.93 -5.97
C ALA A 91 0.47 6.76 -4.97
N VAL A 92 -0.52 5.86 -4.97
CA VAL A 92 -0.54 4.67 -4.11
C VAL A 92 0.61 3.72 -4.44
N VAL A 93 0.88 3.44 -5.71
CA VAL A 93 1.98 2.55 -6.12
C VAL A 93 3.33 3.15 -5.71
N GLN A 94 3.54 4.45 -5.96
CA GLN A 94 4.77 5.14 -5.54
C GLN A 94 4.95 5.11 -4.01
N GLN A 95 3.90 5.42 -3.26
CA GLN A 95 3.95 5.40 -1.80
C GLN A 95 4.12 3.98 -1.23
N SER A 96 3.64 2.96 -1.93
CA SER A 96 3.85 1.55 -1.58
C SER A 96 5.32 1.15 -1.76
N LEU A 97 5.97 1.65 -2.81
CA LEU A 97 7.40 1.43 -3.03
C LEU A 97 8.23 2.06 -1.92
N GLU A 98 7.94 3.31 -1.55
CA GLU A 98 8.57 3.99 -0.42
C GLU A 98 8.40 3.18 0.87
N PHE A 99 7.18 2.75 1.17
CA PHE A 99 6.89 1.92 2.33
C PHE A 99 7.72 0.62 2.34
N ALA A 100 7.81 -0.08 1.21
CA ALA A 100 8.60 -1.29 1.10
C ALA A 100 10.10 -1.06 1.30
N ILE A 101 10.65 0.02 0.72
CA ILE A 101 12.06 0.40 0.88
C ILE A 101 12.35 0.69 2.36
N CYS A 102 11.58 1.59 2.99
CA CYS A 102 11.78 1.92 4.40
C CYS A 102 11.65 0.71 5.31
N TYR A 103 10.68 -0.18 5.04
CA TYR A 103 10.52 -1.42 5.81
C TYR A 103 11.75 -2.33 5.67
N LEU A 104 12.26 -2.51 4.46
CA LEU A 104 13.44 -3.32 4.20
C LEU A 104 14.68 -2.75 4.90
N GLU A 105 14.95 -1.45 4.77
CA GLU A 105 16.07 -0.77 5.43
C GLU A 105 16.06 -0.97 6.96
N LYS A 106 14.89 -0.79 7.58
CA LYS A 106 14.73 -1.02 9.03
C LYS A 106 14.89 -2.49 9.40
N SER A 107 14.34 -3.41 8.60
CA SER A 107 14.45 -4.85 8.86
C SER A 107 15.90 -5.36 8.80
N VAL A 108 16.70 -4.85 7.87
CA VAL A 108 18.14 -5.18 7.76
C VAL A 108 18.90 -4.64 8.97
N SER A 109 18.65 -3.40 9.37
CA SER A 109 19.31 -2.80 10.56
C SER A 109 19.02 -3.55 11.87
N SER A 110 17.85 -4.20 11.99
CA SER A 110 17.49 -5.01 13.17
C SER A 110 18.09 -6.41 13.18
N SER A 111 18.60 -6.90 12.04
CA SER A 111 19.16 -8.24 11.89
C SER A 111 20.62 -8.34 12.34
N ASP A 112 21.35 -7.23 12.35
CA ASP A 112 22.78 -7.21 12.66
C ASP A 112 23.07 -7.23 14.17
N ASP A 113 22.06 -7.05 15.03
CA ASP A 113 22.20 -7.06 16.49
C ASP A 113 22.28 -8.48 17.11
N PHE A 114 22.22 -9.55 16.31
CA PHE A 114 22.36 -10.94 16.80
C PHE A 114 23.73 -11.58 16.54
N ALA A 115 24.69 -10.85 16.00
CA ALA A 115 26.06 -11.32 15.84
C ALA A 115 26.96 -10.72 16.93
N VAL A 116 27.05 -11.43 18.07
CA VAL A 116 28.19 -11.55 19.01
C VAL A 116 27.61 -11.80 20.42
N GLN A 117 27.59 -13.07 20.82
CA GLN A 117 27.73 -13.51 22.21
C GLN A 117 28.52 -14.82 22.25
#